data_AF-A0A960MKY7-F1
#
_entry.id   AF-A0A960MKY7-F1
#
_cell.length_a   1.000
_cell.length_b   1.000
_cell.length_c   1.000
_cell.angle_alpha   90.00
_cell.angle_beta   90.00
_cell.angle_gamma   90.00
#
_symmetry.space_group_name_H-M   'P 1'
#
loop_
_entity.id
_entity.type
_entity.pdbx_description
1 polymer ?
#
loop_
_entity_poly.entity_id
_entity_poly.type
_entity_poly.pdbx_seq_one_letter_code
_entity_poly.pdbx_strand_id
1 'polypeptide(L)'
;MPKHPLYETFQALAKAKPKNLEFFQPVSAKHVVGKPYYATDYKKMGCLILAGGQGTRLGVDGPKGCVELPLKERKSLFQILLEKVKAKGDDLPVAIMTSPLNHEATVAYLKKQGYYGLKNVEIFQQRLIPMCDDQGRLFFESEDQVAQAPDGNGKALMHLYQNGVWHKWKDQGVEVVQVIPIDNPLAEPFDEELLGVHQKFPVDLVLKCIKRETPEEKLGVIGIENEKLSIREYSELTSSMRSLVFAYGNSGLFSCSMDFVKKVSTLELPWHLARKLAETQEQKEKIWIWKFETFIFDIFP
;
A
#
# COMPACT_ATOMS: atom_id res chain seq x y z
N MET A 1 16.62 -28.21 -7.36
CA MET A 1 16.34 -26.96 -8.10
C MET A 1 15.33 -26.17 -7.30
N PRO A 2 15.55 -24.87 -7.02
CA PRO A 2 14.48 -24.01 -6.50
C PRO A 2 13.29 -24.11 -7.45
N LYS A 3 12.08 -24.28 -6.92
CA LYS A 3 10.87 -24.32 -7.75
C LYS A 3 10.81 -23.01 -8.54
N HIS A 4 10.62 -23.10 -9.85
CA HIS A 4 10.47 -21.96 -10.73
C HIS A 4 9.36 -21.04 -10.17
N PRO A 5 9.55 -19.71 -10.07
CA PRO A 5 8.55 -18.79 -9.50
C PRO A 5 7.16 -18.97 -10.14
N LEU A 6 7.14 -19.32 -11.42
CA LEU A 6 5.91 -19.59 -12.17
C LEU A 6 5.25 -20.94 -11.86
N TYR A 7 5.92 -21.91 -11.27
CA TYR A 7 5.22 -23.13 -10.82
C TYR A 7 4.18 -22.78 -9.76
N GLU A 8 4.51 -21.86 -8.86
CA GLU A 8 3.59 -21.35 -7.85
C GLU A 8 2.56 -20.42 -8.48
N THR A 9 2.94 -19.53 -9.40
CA THR A 9 2.00 -18.64 -10.11
C THR A 9 0.99 -19.42 -10.99
N PHE A 10 1.43 -20.39 -11.80
CA PHE A 10 0.53 -21.21 -12.62
C PHE A 10 -0.36 -22.10 -11.77
N GLN A 11 0.17 -22.71 -10.70
CA GLN A 11 -0.67 -23.46 -9.76
C GLN A 11 -1.66 -22.55 -9.03
N ALA A 12 -1.25 -21.34 -8.64
CA ALA A 12 -2.12 -20.36 -8.01
C ALA A 12 -3.20 -19.86 -8.96
N LEU A 13 -2.89 -19.57 -10.22
CA LEU A 13 -3.85 -19.16 -11.25
C LEU A 13 -4.80 -20.30 -11.63
N ALA A 14 -4.30 -21.53 -11.76
CA ALA A 14 -5.12 -22.70 -12.07
C ALA A 14 -6.02 -23.13 -10.89
N LYS A 15 -5.61 -22.83 -9.65
CA LYS A 15 -6.39 -23.09 -8.42
C LYS A 15 -7.22 -21.90 -7.96
N ALA A 16 -6.98 -20.71 -8.51
CA ALA A 16 -7.74 -19.52 -8.19
C ALA A 16 -9.17 -19.76 -8.62
N LYS A 17 -10.04 -20.03 -7.64
CA LYS A 17 -11.48 -20.02 -7.87
C LYS A 17 -11.82 -18.62 -8.39
N PRO A 18 -12.72 -18.48 -9.38
CA PRO A 18 -13.35 -17.19 -9.62
C PRO A 18 -13.83 -16.65 -8.28
N LYS A 19 -13.38 -15.45 -7.89
CA LYS A 19 -13.85 -14.81 -6.66
C LYS A 19 -15.35 -14.68 -6.86
N ASN A 20 -16.18 -15.48 -6.21
CA ASN A 20 -17.63 -15.44 -6.40
C ASN A 20 -18.11 -14.06 -5.95
N LEU A 21 -18.42 -13.19 -6.92
CA LEU A 21 -18.59 -11.74 -6.77
C LEU A 21 -19.97 -11.35 -6.20
N GLU A 22 -20.81 -12.33 -5.82
CA GLU A 22 -22.24 -12.10 -5.64
C GLU A 22 -22.62 -11.52 -4.25
N PHE A 23 -21.71 -11.56 -3.27
CA PHE A 23 -22.01 -11.13 -1.90
C PHE A 23 -21.17 -9.91 -1.47
N PHE A 24 -21.28 -8.82 -2.24
CA PHE A 24 -20.73 -7.52 -1.86
C PHE A 24 -21.85 -6.57 -1.44
N GLN A 25 -21.93 -6.29 -0.15
CA GLN A 25 -22.99 -5.48 0.46
C GLN A 25 -22.47 -4.10 0.87
N PRO A 26 -23.34 -3.06 0.91
CA PRO A 26 -22.97 -1.76 1.45
C PRO A 26 -22.54 -1.83 2.92
N VAL A 27 -21.66 -0.92 3.34
CA VAL A 27 -21.27 -0.78 4.74
C VAL A 27 -22.48 -0.33 5.57
N SER A 28 -22.93 -1.19 6.47
CA SER A 28 -23.98 -0.86 7.45
C SER A 28 -23.45 -0.01 8.61
N ALA A 29 -24.34 0.73 9.28
CA ALA A 29 -23.99 1.60 10.42
C ALA A 29 -23.22 0.91 11.56
N LYS A 30 -23.39 -0.40 11.78
CA LYS A 30 -22.63 -1.17 12.79
C LYS A 30 -21.11 -1.19 12.54
N HIS A 31 -20.67 -0.94 11.31
CA HIS A 31 -19.25 -0.90 10.92
C HIS A 31 -18.71 0.52 10.84
N VAL A 32 -19.54 1.54 11.11
CA VAL A 32 -19.16 2.95 11.02
C VAL A 32 -18.95 3.48 12.43
N VAL A 33 -17.78 4.08 12.65
CA VAL A 33 -17.51 4.83 13.87
C VAL A 33 -18.30 6.14 13.83
N GLY A 34 -19.44 6.18 14.52
CA GLY A 34 -20.40 7.30 14.44
C GLY A 34 -19.98 8.61 15.14
N LYS A 35 -18.83 8.64 15.82
CA LYS A 35 -18.23 9.84 16.43
C LYS A 35 -16.72 9.67 16.57
N PRO A 36 -15.92 10.75 16.53
CA PRO A 36 -14.48 10.63 16.66
C PRO A 36 -14.07 10.21 18.08
N TYR A 37 -12.95 9.49 18.17
CA TYR A 37 -12.25 9.15 19.41
C TYR A 37 -10.81 9.60 19.25
N TYR A 38 -10.32 10.45 20.13
CA TYR A 38 -8.99 11.04 20.00
C TYR A 38 -8.03 10.41 21.01
N ALA A 39 -6.83 10.08 20.56
CA ALA A 39 -5.74 9.64 21.41
C ALA A 39 -4.46 10.42 21.10
N THR A 40 -3.76 10.84 22.15
CA THR A 40 -2.58 11.71 22.05
C THR A 40 -1.28 11.01 22.45
N ASP A 41 -1.34 9.76 22.94
CA ASP A 41 -0.14 8.95 23.16
C ASP A 41 0.37 8.37 21.83
N TYR A 42 0.91 9.24 20.98
CA TYR A 42 1.38 8.90 19.63
C TYR A 42 2.47 7.81 19.64
N LYS A 43 3.13 7.56 20.78
CA LYS A 43 4.12 6.48 20.93
C LYS A 43 3.51 5.08 20.81
N LYS A 44 2.19 4.96 20.99
CA LYS A 44 1.44 3.71 20.75
C LYS A 44 1.19 3.41 19.28
N MET A 45 1.54 4.31 18.38
CA MET A 45 1.37 4.15 16.94
C MET A 45 2.73 4.16 16.23
N GLY A 46 2.88 3.36 15.18
CA GLY A 46 3.94 3.49 14.18
C GLY A 46 3.33 3.89 12.84
N CYS A 47 4.06 4.68 12.06
CA CYS A 47 3.60 5.15 10.75
C CYS A 47 4.38 4.48 9.62
N LEU A 48 3.72 3.66 8.81
CA LEU A 48 4.24 3.03 7.61
C LEU A 48 3.84 3.83 6.37
N ILE A 49 4.83 4.42 5.70
CA ILE A 49 4.67 5.15 4.44
C ILE A 49 4.99 4.21 3.27
N LEU A 50 4.02 4.02 2.38
CA LEU A 50 4.17 3.24 1.16
C LEU A 50 4.76 4.13 0.04
N ALA A 51 6.07 4.06 -0.15
CA ALA A 51 6.82 4.89 -1.10
C ALA A 51 7.51 4.07 -2.22
N GLY A 52 6.99 2.87 -2.52
CA GLY A 52 7.53 2.01 -3.57
C GLY A 52 7.32 2.48 -5.01
N GLY A 53 6.44 3.47 -5.21
CA GLY A 53 6.09 4.01 -6.52
C GLY A 53 7.13 4.97 -7.11
N GLN A 54 7.22 4.98 -8.43
CA GLN A 54 8.02 5.95 -9.19
C GLN A 54 7.20 7.22 -9.51
N GLY A 55 7.89 8.36 -9.58
CA GLY A 55 7.32 9.66 -9.92
C GLY A 55 7.08 9.91 -11.41
N THR A 56 7.35 8.93 -12.28
CA THR A 56 7.40 9.11 -13.74
C THR A 56 6.12 9.68 -14.36
N ARG A 57 4.94 9.28 -13.86
CA ARG A 57 3.64 9.84 -14.31
C ARG A 57 3.45 11.32 -13.96
N LEU A 58 4.22 11.83 -13.00
CA LEU A 58 4.21 13.22 -12.54
C LEU A 58 5.37 14.02 -13.17
N GLY A 59 6.07 13.46 -14.15
CA GLY A 59 7.18 14.13 -14.85
C GLY A 59 8.49 14.19 -14.06
N VAL A 60 8.59 13.44 -12.96
CA VAL A 60 9.81 13.35 -12.14
C VAL A 60 10.45 11.98 -12.36
N ASP A 61 11.73 12.00 -12.75
CA ASP A 61 12.55 10.81 -12.74
C ASP A 61 13.06 10.56 -11.30
N GLY A 62 12.66 9.43 -10.71
CA GLY A 62 12.98 9.08 -9.34
C GLY A 62 11.77 8.86 -8.40
N PRO A 63 12.02 8.76 -7.08
CA PRO A 63 11.01 8.38 -6.10
C PRO A 63 9.84 9.35 -6.06
N LYS A 64 8.61 8.83 -6.03
CA LYS A 64 7.39 9.66 -5.98
C LYS A 64 7.40 10.63 -4.79
N GLY A 65 7.96 10.23 -3.65
CA GLY A 65 8.06 11.09 -2.46
C GLY A 65 8.94 12.33 -2.63
N CYS A 66 9.82 12.37 -3.64
CA CYS A 66 10.65 13.53 -3.97
C CYS A 66 9.92 14.56 -4.84
N VAL A 67 8.70 14.27 -5.31
CA VAL A 67 7.92 15.22 -6.12
C VAL A 67 7.58 16.45 -5.27
N GLU A 68 8.01 17.62 -5.73
CA GLU A 68 7.64 18.91 -5.16
C GLU A 68 6.26 19.33 -5.63
N LEU A 69 5.41 19.75 -4.71
CA LEU A 69 4.13 20.34 -5.09
C LEU A 69 4.36 21.74 -5.63
N PRO A 70 3.58 22.19 -6.65
CA PRO A 70 3.68 23.53 -7.24
C PRO A 70 3.09 24.61 -6.32
N LEU A 71 3.50 24.61 -5.05
CA LEU A 71 3.16 25.57 -4.01
C LEU A 71 4.33 26.55 -3.82
N LYS A 72 4.08 27.69 -3.16
CA LYS A 72 5.08 28.73 -2.94
C LYS A 72 6.35 28.21 -2.24
N GLU A 73 6.18 27.30 -1.28
CA GLU A 73 7.28 26.71 -0.49
C GLU A 73 7.96 25.52 -1.20
N ARG A 74 7.41 25.03 -2.32
CA ARG A 74 7.91 23.89 -3.11
C ARG A 74 8.31 22.65 -2.28
N LYS A 75 7.53 22.32 -1.26
CA LYS A 75 7.80 21.15 -0.42
C LYS A 75 7.58 19.85 -1.20
N SER A 76 8.50 18.91 -1.03
CA SER A 76 8.33 17.53 -1.50
C SER A 76 7.26 16.79 -0.70
N LEU A 77 6.68 15.74 -1.26
CA LEU A 77 5.74 14.86 -0.53
C LEU A 77 6.37 14.27 0.74
N PHE A 78 7.63 13.85 0.69
CA PHE A 78 8.36 13.42 1.89
C PHE A 78 8.48 14.52 2.93
N GLN A 79 8.84 15.74 2.52
CA GLN A 79 8.94 16.87 3.45
C GLN A 79 7.62 17.15 4.14
N ILE A 80 6.51 17.18 3.39
CA ILE A 80 5.18 17.45 3.94
C ILE A 80 4.82 16.43 5.01
N LEU A 81 4.98 15.13 4.73
CA LEU A 81 4.61 14.09 5.70
C LEU A 81 5.56 14.06 6.90
N LEU A 82 6.87 14.17 6.69
CA LEU A 82 7.85 14.06 7.79
C LEU A 82 7.88 15.30 8.69
N GLU A 83 7.59 16.50 8.17
CA GLU A 83 7.38 17.70 9.00
C GLU A 83 6.12 17.57 9.88
N LYS A 84 5.03 16.97 9.36
CA LYS A 84 3.84 16.66 10.19
C LYS A 84 4.16 15.68 11.32
N VAL A 85 4.98 14.65 11.05
CA VAL A 85 5.47 13.76 12.10
C VAL A 85 6.31 14.55 13.12
N LYS A 86 7.26 15.36 12.64
CA LYS A 86 8.15 16.14 13.50
C LYS A 86 7.39 17.09 14.42
N ALA A 87 6.26 17.63 13.98
CA ALA A 87 5.38 18.48 14.79
C ALA A 87 4.73 17.71 15.97
N LYS A 88 4.58 16.39 15.88
CA LYS A 88 4.04 15.52 16.94
C LYS A 88 5.13 14.93 17.84
N GLY A 89 6.32 14.70 17.29
CA GLY A 89 7.47 14.20 18.03
C GLY A 89 8.57 13.73 17.09
N ASP A 90 9.83 13.88 17.51
CA ASP A 90 10.98 13.56 16.65
C ASP A 90 11.52 12.14 16.83
N ASP A 91 11.10 11.46 17.88
CA ASP A 91 11.42 10.07 18.22
C ASP A 91 10.31 9.08 17.78
N LEU A 92 9.24 9.58 17.16
CA LEU A 92 8.10 8.77 16.74
C LEU A 92 8.49 7.75 15.64
N PRO A 93 8.05 6.48 15.75
CA PRO A 93 8.46 5.41 14.84
C PRO A 93 7.86 5.55 13.45
N VAL A 94 8.72 5.84 12.46
CA VAL A 94 8.34 5.93 11.04
C VAL A 94 9.08 4.85 10.25
N ALA A 95 8.36 4.17 9.38
CA ALA A 95 8.94 3.25 8.42
C ALA A 95 8.53 3.64 6.99
N ILE A 96 9.48 3.60 6.07
CA ILE A 96 9.27 3.95 4.66
C ILE A 96 9.57 2.72 3.82
N MET A 97 8.53 2.16 3.19
CA MET A 97 8.70 1.07 2.25
C MET A 97 9.03 1.61 0.87
N THR A 98 10.12 1.13 0.28
CA THR A 98 10.62 1.50 -1.05
C THR A 98 10.58 0.31 -2.01
N SER A 99 10.79 0.53 -3.30
CA SER A 99 11.11 -0.53 -4.25
C SER A 99 12.62 -0.60 -4.48
N PRO A 100 13.17 -1.73 -4.93
CA PRO A 100 14.56 -1.77 -5.36
C PRO A 100 14.90 -0.74 -6.45
N LEU A 101 13.91 -0.37 -7.27
CA LEU A 101 14.05 0.64 -8.33
C LEU A 101 14.19 2.09 -7.82
N ASN A 102 13.82 2.39 -6.56
CA ASN A 102 13.87 3.75 -6.01
C ASN A 102 14.55 3.85 -4.64
N HIS A 103 15.07 2.74 -4.11
CA HIS A 103 15.57 2.67 -2.74
C HIS A 103 16.77 3.58 -2.52
N GLU A 104 17.82 3.43 -3.33
CA GLU A 104 19.07 4.20 -3.16
C GLU A 104 18.82 5.70 -3.29
N ALA A 105 18.04 6.11 -4.30
CA ALA A 105 17.64 7.50 -4.49
C ALA A 105 16.84 8.04 -3.30
N THR A 106 15.92 7.25 -2.74
CA THR A 106 15.13 7.64 -1.57
C THR A 106 16.01 7.79 -0.33
N VAL A 107 16.91 6.84 -0.07
CA VAL A 107 17.84 6.87 1.07
C VAL A 107 18.79 8.06 0.95
N ALA A 108 19.38 8.29 -0.22
CA ALA A 108 20.28 9.41 -0.46
C ALA A 108 19.55 10.75 -0.26
N TYR A 109 18.33 10.87 -0.78
CA TYR A 109 17.50 12.06 -0.62
C TYR A 109 17.22 12.35 0.86
N LEU A 110 16.67 11.39 1.61
CA LEU A 110 16.30 11.58 3.01
C LEU A 110 17.51 11.86 3.90
N LYS A 111 18.65 11.20 3.66
CA LYS A 111 19.92 11.50 4.35
C LYS A 111 20.39 12.92 4.09
N LYS A 112 20.35 13.39 2.83
CA LYS A 112 20.72 14.76 2.46
C LYS A 112 19.86 15.80 3.20
N GLN A 113 18.59 15.49 3.43
CA GLN A 113 17.65 16.35 4.15
C GLN A 113 17.70 16.17 5.69
N GLY A 114 18.61 15.34 6.21
CA GLY A 114 18.69 15.05 7.64
C GLY A 114 17.41 14.45 8.22
N TYR A 115 16.67 13.68 7.41
CA TYR A 115 15.35 13.12 7.75
C TYR A 115 14.34 14.16 8.25
N TYR A 116 14.50 15.43 7.87
CA TYR A 116 13.73 16.57 8.38
C TYR A 116 13.72 16.65 9.92
N GLY A 117 14.80 16.20 10.57
CA GLY A 117 14.99 16.23 12.01
C GLY A 117 14.33 15.09 12.78
N LEU A 118 13.79 14.07 12.11
CA LEU A 118 13.34 12.83 12.74
C LEU A 118 14.51 11.93 13.10
N LYS A 119 14.38 11.19 14.22
CA LYS A 119 15.42 10.32 14.78
C LYS A 119 15.11 8.84 14.62
N ASN A 120 13.85 8.47 14.44
CA ASN A 120 13.37 7.09 14.40
C ASN A 120 12.74 6.77 13.04
N VAL A 121 13.57 6.71 11.99
CA VAL A 121 13.16 6.42 10.63
C VAL A 121 13.84 5.14 10.14
N GLU A 122 13.03 4.14 9.79
CA GLU A 122 13.49 2.91 9.14
C GLU A 122 13.09 2.90 7.67
N ILE A 123 14.00 2.49 6.79
CA ILE A 123 13.71 2.33 5.36
C ILE A 123 13.94 0.88 5.01
N PHE A 124 12.93 0.24 4.42
CA PHE A 124 13.02 -1.14 3.97
C PHE A 124 12.47 -1.28 2.54
N GLN A 125 12.76 -2.42 1.91
CA GLN A 125 12.41 -2.67 0.53
C GLN A 125 11.31 -3.73 0.43
N GLN A 126 10.38 -3.50 -0.49
CA GLN A 126 9.55 -4.58 -1.04
C GLN A 126 10.36 -5.38 -2.07
N ARG A 127 9.78 -6.44 -2.63
CA ARG A 127 10.49 -7.32 -3.58
C ARG A 127 10.17 -6.97 -5.03
N LEU A 128 11.04 -7.42 -5.92
CA LEU A 128 10.77 -7.49 -7.35
C LEU A 128 10.33 -8.90 -7.74
N ILE A 129 9.40 -8.97 -8.68
CA ILE A 129 8.86 -10.20 -9.26
C ILE A 129 9.12 -10.17 -10.76
N PRO A 130 9.60 -11.27 -11.35
CA PRO A 130 9.76 -11.38 -12.81
C PRO A 130 8.46 -11.16 -13.58
N MET A 131 8.55 -10.49 -14.72
CA MET A 131 7.49 -10.43 -15.72
C MET A 131 7.57 -11.61 -16.68
N CYS A 132 6.44 -11.96 -17.30
CA CYS A 132 6.40 -13.05 -18.28
C CYS A 132 5.52 -12.71 -19.48
N ASP A 133 5.71 -13.41 -20.60
CA ASP A 133 4.85 -13.30 -21.77
C ASP A 133 3.55 -14.11 -21.63
N ASP A 134 2.70 -14.11 -22.66
CA ASP A 134 1.44 -14.87 -22.67
C ASP A 134 1.63 -16.40 -22.57
N GLN A 135 2.84 -16.92 -22.82
CA GLN A 135 3.17 -18.34 -22.66
C GLN A 135 3.74 -18.65 -21.27
N GLY A 136 3.88 -17.64 -20.41
CA GLY A 136 4.53 -17.75 -19.12
C GLY A 136 6.04 -17.97 -19.22
N ARG A 137 6.68 -17.46 -20.26
CA ARG A 137 8.15 -17.43 -20.35
C ARG A 137 8.64 -16.12 -19.76
N LEU A 138 9.78 -16.16 -19.06
CA LEU A 138 10.38 -14.94 -18.50
C LEU A 138 10.65 -13.93 -19.61
N PHE A 139 10.26 -12.68 -19.37
CA PHE A 139 10.59 -11.60 -20.29
C PHE A 139 11.95 -11.04 -19.93
N PHE A 140 12.85 -10.96 -20.91
CA PHE A 140 14.19 -10.42 -20.75
C PHE A 140 14.22 -9.00 -21.31
N GLU A 141 14.60 -8.03 -20.47
CA GLU A 141 14.80 -6.64 -20.89
C GLU A 141 16.20 -6.38 -21.45
N SER A 142 17.15 -7.30 -21.23
CA SER A 142 18.42 -7.43 -21.95
C SER A 142 18.91 -8.88 -21.92
N GLU A 143 19.98 -9.22 -22.66
CA GLU A 143 20.50 -10.59 -22.83
C GLU A 143 20.62 -11.38 -21.51
N ASP A 144 21.07 -10.73 -20.44
CA ASP A 144 21.27 -11.34 -19.12
C ASP A 144 20.34 -10.78 -18.03
N GLN A 145 19.32 -10.01 -18.40
CA GLN A 145 18.46 -9.31 -17.43
C GLN A 145 16.98 -9.63 -17.63
N VAL A 146 16.41 -10.34 -16.66
CA VAL A 146 14.97 -10.56 -16.57
C VAL A 146 14.29 -9.25 -16.19
N ALA A 147 13.26 -8.86 -16.93
CA ALA A 147 12.44 -7.73 -16.57
C ALA A 147 11.66 -8.02 -15.29
N GLN A 148 11.67 -7.09 -14.34
CA GLN A 148 10.98 -7.26 -13.07
C GLN A 148 10.16 -6.03 -12.68
N ALA A 149 9.14 -6.24 -11.85
CA ALA A 149 8.34 -5.17 -11.26
C ALA A 149 8.17 -5.39 -9.75
N PRO A 150 7.88 -4.33 -8.98
CA PRO A 150 7.50 -4.48 -7.59
C PRO A 150 6.32 -5.43 -7.39
N ASP A 151 6.32 -6.19 -6.29
CA ASP A 151 5.27 -7.18 -5.93
C ASP A 151 3.93 -6.56 -5.47
N GLY A 152 3.75 -5.26 -5.68
CA GLY A 152 2.59 -4.48 -5.25
C GLY A 152 2.63 -4.11 -3.78
N ASN A 153 1.65 -3.30 -3.35
CA ASN A 153 1.58 -2.84 -1.96
C ASN A 153 0.96 -3.87 -1.00
N GLY A 154 0.36 -4.95 -1.49
CA GLY A 154 -0.29 -6.01 -0.70
C GLY A 154 0.59 -6.62 0.37
N LYS A 155 1.87 -6.75 0.07
CA LYS A 155 2.86 -7.36 0.96
C LYS A 155 3.54 -6.37 1.89
N ALA A 156 3.10 -5.11 1.99
CA ALA A 156 3.80 -4.10 2.79
C ALA A 156 3.92 -4.49 4.27
N LEU A 157 2.85 -5.01 4.89
CA LEU A 157 2.87 -5.47 6.28
C LEU A 157 3.72 -6.74 6.47
N MET A 158 3.76 -7.62 5.47
CA MET A 158 4.66 -8.77 5.46
C MET A 158 6.12 -8.31 5.41
N HIS A 159 6.46 -7.36 4.53
CA HIS A 159 7.81 -6.81 4.40
C HIS A 159 8.22 -6.05 5.68
N LEU A 160 7.31 -5.30 6.32
CA LEU A 160 7.54 -4.67 7.62
C LEU A 160 7.94 -5.71 8.69
N TYR A 161 7.26 -6.86 8.71
CA TYR A 161 7.55 -7.96 9.62
C TYR A 161 8.89 -8.63 9.32
N GLN A 162 9.11 -9.03 8.07
CA GLN A 162 10.30 -9.76 7.63
C GLN A 162 11.60 -8.95 7.74
N ASN A 163 11.53 -7.63 7.57
CA ASN A 163 12.68 -6.73 7.73
C ASN A 163 12.95 -6.34 9.20
N GLY A 164 12.23 -6.94 10.16
CA GLY A 164 12.47 -6.73 11.59
C GLY A 164 11.92 -5.42 12.17
N VAL A 165 11.32 -4.55 11.35
CA VAL A 165 10.73 -3.27 11.79
C VAL A 165 9.60 -3.51 12.78
N TRP A 166 8.75 -4.50 12.53
CA TRP A 166 7.70 -4.91 13.47
C TRP A 166 8.25 -5.28 14.86
N HIS A 167 9.37 -5.99 14.92
CA HIS A 167 9.97 -6.41 16.19
C HIS A 167 10.49 -5.20 16.97
N LYS A 168 11.19 -4.28 16.29
CA LYS A 168 11.67 -3.03 16.89
C LYS A 168 10.54 -2.16 17.41
N TRP A 169 9.47 -2.00 16.63
CA TRP A 169 8.29 -1.23 17.04
C TRP A 169 7.60 -1.85 18.24
N LYS A 170 7.50 -3.18 18.28
CA LYS A 170 6.98 -3.89 19.46
C LYS A 170 7.82 -3.61 20.70
N ASP A 171 9.15 -3.64 20.60
CA ASP A 171 10.05 -3.33 21.72
C ASP A 171 9.94 -1.86 22.17
N GLN A 172 9.55 -0.97 21.27
CA GLN A 172 9.27 0.45 21.55
C GLN A 172 7.87 0.69 22.14
N GLY A 173 7.04 -0.35 22.27
CA GLY A 173 5.69 -0.24 22.83
C GLY A 173 4.62 0.23 21.85
N VAL A 174 4.88 0.15 20.54
CA VAL A 174 3.87 0.38 19.48
C VAL A 174 2.80 -0.72 19.54
N GLU A 175 1.55 -0.31 19.44
CA GLU A 175 0.37 -1.19 19.44
C GLU A 175 -0.39 -1.16 18.11
N VAL A 176 -0.28 -0.04 17.38
CA VAL A 176 -1.02 0.21 16.13
C VAL A 176 -0.07 0.64 15.02
N VAL A 177 -0.25 0.12 13.81
CA VAL A 177 0.41 0.59 12.60
C VAL A 177 -0.56 1.37 11.75
N GLN A 178 -0.31 2.66 11.54
CA GLN A 178 -0.96 3.44 10.50
C GLN A 178 -0.24 3.24 9.17
N VAL A 179 -0.99 3.07 8.09
CA VAL A 179 -0.48 2.93 6.73
C VAL A 179 -0.92 4.13 5.89
N ILE A 180 0.05 4.78 5.24
CA ILE A 180 -0.16 5.97 4.42
C ILE A 180 0.49 5.79 3.05
N PRO A 181 -0.25 6.01 1.94
CA PRO A 181 0.38 6.11 0.63
C PRO A 181 1.09 7.47 0.48
N ILE A 182 2.30 7.46 -0.08
CA ILE A 182 3.13 8.67 -0.21
C ILE A 182 2.48 9.78 -1.05
N ASP A 183 1.48 9.45 -1.88
CA ASP A 183 0.89 10.36 -2.85
C ASP A 183 -0.31 11.16 -2.33
N ASN A 184 -0.68 10.97 -1.07
CA ASN A 184 -1.67 11.78 -0.40
C ASN A 184 -1.00 12.83 0.50
N PRO A 185 -0.77 14.09 0.03
CA PRO A 185 -0.18 15.14 0.86
C PRO A 185 -1.09 15.59 2.02
N LEU A 186 -2.39 15.29 1.94
CA LEU A 186 -3.37 15.59 2.97
C LEU A 186 -3.45 14.51 4.06
N ALA A 187 -2.76 13.37 3.87
CA ALA A 187 -2.67 12.35 4.90
C ALA A 187 -2.07 12.92 6.19
N GLU A 188 -2.55 12.43 7.32
CA GLU A 188 -2.15 12.87 8.65
C GLU A 188 -1.39 11.73 9.35
N PRO A 189 -0.05 11.71 9.31
CA PRO A 189 0.76 10.75 10.06
C PRO A 189 0.49 10.83 11.56
N PHE A 190 0.37 9.70 12.25
CA PHE A 190 -0.08 9.61 13.64
C PHE A 190 -1.46 10.23 13.83
N ASP A 191 -2.43 9.76 13.05
CA ASP A 191 -3.82 10.20 13.12
C ASP A 191 -4.45 9.79 14.48
N GLU A 192 -4.76 10.80 15.29
CA GLU A 192 -5.34 10.64 16.63
C GLU A 192 -6.73 10.00 16.62
N GLU A 193 -7.49 10.15 15.53
CA GLU A 193 -8.80 9.51 15.39
C GLU A 193 -8.65 8.00 15.20
N LEU A 194 -7.73 7.61 14.32
CA LEU A 194 -7.43 6.19 14.08
C LEU A 194 -6.88 5.52 15.35
N LEU A 195 -5.96 6.19 16.04
CA LEU A 195 -5.40 5.68 17.29
C LEU A 195 -6.48 5.57 18.38
N GLY A 196 -7.32 6.59 18.54
CA GLY A 196 -8.37 6.59 19.55
C GLY A 196 -9.43 5.52 19.32
N VAL A 197 -9.73 5.16 18.07
CA VAL A 197 -10.61 4.01 17.76
C VAL A 197 -10.00 2.70 18.24
N HIS A 198 -8.71 2.45 17.99
CA HIS A 198 -8.04 1.23 18.46
C HIS A 198 -7.94 1.16 20.00
N GLN A 199 -7.78 2.30 20.69
CA GLN A 199 -7.80 2.33 22.16
C GLN A 199 -9.20 2.09 22.73
N LYS A 200 -10.25 2.47 21.98
CA LYS A 200 -11.63 2.33 22.44
C LYS A 200 -12.23 0.97 22.14
N PHE A 201 -11.87 0.38 21.00
CA PHE A 201 -12.48 -0.84 20.48
C PHE A 201 -11.43 -1.90 20.17
N PRO A 202 -11.69 -3.18 20.50
CA PRO A 202 -10.80 -4.29 20.14
C PRO A 202 -10.99 -4.63 18.65
N VAL A 203 -10.43 -3.82 17.77
CA VAL A 203 -10.52 -3.99 16.31
C VAL A 203 -9.14 -4.22 15.69
N ASP A 204 -9.10 -5.16 14.75
CA ASP A 204 -7.88 -5.48 13.99
C ASP A 204 -7.48 -4.36 13.04
N LEU A 205 -8.47 -3.69 12.43
CA LEU A 205 -8.27 -2.73 11.35
C LEU A 205 -9.34 -1.64 11.36
N VAL A 206 -8.93 -0.41 11.05
CA VAL A 206 -9.80 0.77 10.89
C VAL A 206 -9.44 1.48 9.58
N LEU A 207 -10.43 1.68 8.71
CA LEU A 207 -10.27 2.47 7.48
C LEU A 207 -10.69 3.92 7.70
N LYS A 208 -9.93 4.87 7.15
CA LYS A 208 -10.40 6.24 6.95
C LYS A 208 -10.95 6.35 5.53
N CYS A 209 -12.24 6.62 5.39
CA CYS A 209 -12.92 6.67 4.09
C CYS A 209 -13.29 8.08 3.69
N ILE A 210 -13.51 8.28 2.39
CA ILE A 210 -14.08 9.51 1.84
C ILE A 210 -15.55 9.23 1.49
N LYS A 211 -16.45 10.16 1.81
CA LYS A 211 -17.83 10.05 1.36
C LYS A 211 -17.89 10.37 -0.14
N ARG A 212 -18.49 9.48 -0.92
CA ARG A 212 -18.71 9.67 -2.35
C ARG A 212 -19.86 10.64 -2.57
N GLU A 213 -19.66 11.61 -3.44
CA GLU A 213 -20.71 12.57 -3.83
C GLU A 213 -21.42 12.11 -5.11
N THR A 214 -20.73 11.37 -5.98
CA THR A 214 -21.31 10.83 -7.22
C THR A 214 -21.01 9.33 -7.42
N PRO A 215 -21.93 8.57 -8.04
CA PRO A 215 -21.68 7.17 -8.42
C PRO A 215 -20.50 6.95 -9.38
N GLU A 216 -20.11 7.98 -10.14
CA GLU A 216 -19.12 7.91 -11.23
C GLU A 216 -17.68 8.19 -10.78
N GLU A 217 -17.48 8.61 -9.52
CA GLU A 217 -16.15 8.81 -8.94
C GLU A 217 -15.25 7.58 -9.14
N LYS A 218 -14.03 7.80 -9.65
CA LYS A 218 -13.03 6.76 -9.91
C LYS A 218 -12.27 6.38 -8.63
N LEU A 219 -13.02 5.95 -7.62
CA LEU A 219 -12.52 5.51 -6.33
C LEU A 219 -12.90 4.05 -6.09
N GLY A 220 -12.03 3.30 -5.43
CA GLY A 220 -12.38 1.99 -4.91
C GLY A 220 -13.54 2.12 -3.92
N VAL A 221 -14.52 1.23 -3.99
CA VAL A 221 -15.71 1.24 -3.15
C VAL A 221 -15.49 0.32 -1.96
N ILE A 222 -15.83 0.81 -0.77
CA ILE A 222 -15.81 0.03 0.47
C ILE A 222 -17.17 -0.64 0.66
N GLY A 223 -17.15 -1.93 0.95
CA GLY A 223 -18.32 -2.73 1.26
C GLY A 223 -18.00 -3.88 2.21
N ILE A 224 -18.95 -4.78 2.35
CA ILE A 224 -18.88 -5.96 3.20
C ILE A 224 -19.01 -7.20 2.33
N GLU A 225 -18.06 -8.11 2.47
CA GLU A 225 -18.03 -9.41 1.80
C GLU A 225 -17.76 -10.47 2.86
N ASN A 226 -18.66 -11.47 2.98
CA ASN A 226 -18.58 -12.50 4.02
C ASN A 226 -18.42 -11.92 5.45
N GLU A 227 -19.25 -10.94 5.79
CA GLU A 227 -19.25 -10.19 7.06
C GLU A 227 -17.99 -9.35 7.34
N LYS A 228 -17.11 -9.23 6.36
CA LYS A 228 -15.84 -8.55 6.51
C LYS A 228 -15.69 -7.38 5.57
N LEU A 229 -14.86 -6.42 5.97
CA LEU A 229 -14.55 -5.24 5.18
C LEU A 229 -13.81 -5.63 3.90
N SER A 230 -14.33 -5.20 2.75
CA SER A 230 -13.75 -5.50 1.45
C SER A 230 -13.77 -4.25 0.58
N ILE A 231 -12.82 -4.17 -0.36
CA ILE A 231 -12.71 -3.07 -1.31
C ILE A 231 -12.83 -3.63 -2.72
N ARG A 232 -13.62 -2.93 -3.54
CA ARG A 232 -13.73 -3.17 -4.98
C ARG A 232 -13.17 -1.98 -5.72
N GLU A 233 -12.11 -2.20 -6.50
CA GLU A 233 -11.50 -1.15 -7.30
C GLU A 233 -12.48 -0.61 -8.36
N TYR A 234 -12.31 0.64 -8.77
CA TYR A 234 -13.26 1.32 -9.67
C TYR A 234 -13.41 0.61 -11.03
N SER A 235 -12.36 -0.10 -11.46
CA SER A 235 -12.33 -0.93 -12.68
C SER A 235 -13.12 -2.22 -12.56
N GLU A 236 -13.44 -2.66 -11.35
CA GLU A 236 -14.20 -3.88 -11.06
C GLU A 236 -15.69 -3.60 -10.77
N LEU A 237 -16.09 -2.34 -10.68
CA LEU A 237 -17.46 -1.98 -10.28
C LEU A 237 -18.48 -2.28 -11.38
N THR A 238 -19.47 -3.12 -11.02
CA THR A 238 -20.68 -3.33 -11.80
C THR A 238 -21.60 -2.10 -11.76
N SER A 239 -22.59 -2.04 -12.66
CA SER A 239 -23.61 -0.97 -12.66
C SER A 239 -24.35 -0.85 -11.32
N SER A 240 -24.64 -1.97 -10.66
CA SER A 240 -25.30 -1.98 -9.35
C SER A 240 -24.46 -1.36 -8.22
N MET A 241 -23.13 -1.52 -8.31
CA MET A 241 -22.16 -0.95 -7.36
C MET A 241 -21.89 0.54 -7.62
N ARG A 242 -22.20 1.01 -8.83
CA ARG A 242 -22.23 2.44 -9.18
C ARG A 242 -23.52 3.07 -8.67
N SER A 243 -23.71 3.02 -7.35
CA SER A 243 -24.80 3.68 -6.63
C SER A 243 -24.27 4.30 -5.34
N LEU A 244 -24.92 5.36 -4.87
CA LEU A 244 -24.58 6.02 -3.60
C LEU A 244 -25.01 5.23 -2.36
N VAL A 245 -25.67 4.07 -2.53
CA VAL A 245 -25.83 3.10 -1.45
C VAL A 245 -24.46 2.62 -0.96
N PHE A 246 -23.51 2.48 -1.89
CA PHE A 246 -22.10 2.33 -1.58
C PHE A 246 -21.45 3.70 -1.35
N ALA A 247 -21.75 4.32 -0.22
CA ALA A 247 -21.43 5.72 0.05
C ALA A 247 -19.95 6.02 0.33
N TYR A 248 -19.11 5.00 0.53
CA TYR A 248 -17.74 5.19 1.02
C TYR A 248 -16.69 4.77 -0.01
N GLY A 249 -15.81 5.71 -0.33
CA GLY A 249 -14.64 5.53 -1.18
C GLY A 249 -13.39 5.23 -0.34
N ASN A 250 -12.54 4.36 -0.88
CA ASN A 250 -11.22 4.06 -0.33
C ASN A 250 -10.28 5.25 -0.50
N SER A 251 -9.70 5.72 0.61
CA SER A 251 -8.67 6.78 0.60
C SER A 251 -7.24 6.22 0.57
N GLY A 252 -7.08 4.91 0.76
CA GLY A 252 -5.79 4.25 1.00
C GLY A 252 -5.24 4.44 2.41
N LEU A 253 -5.92 5.20 3.27
CA LEU A 253 -5.53 5.44 4.66
C LEU A 253 -6.21 4.44 5.59
N PHE A 254 -5.42 3.73 6.38
CA PHE A 254 -5.94 2.82 7.40
C PHE A 254 -4.95 2.64 8.54
N SER A 255 -5.43 2.04 9.62
CA SER A 255 -4.58 1.57 10.72
C SER A 255 -4.96 0.13 11.08
N CYS A 256 -4.00 -0.60 11.64
CA CYS A 256 -4.22 -1.97 12.10
C CYS A 256 -3.41 -2.27 13.35
N SER A 257 -3.86 -3.25 14.14
CA SER A 257 -3.14 -3.68 15.34
C SER A 257 -1.82 -4.39 14.97
N MET A 258 -0.82 -4.30 15.85
CA MET A 258 0.44 -5.04 15.68
C MET A 258 0.21 -6.56 15.60
N ASP A 259 -0.80 -7.09 16.28
CA ASP A 259 -1.19 -8.50 16.19
C ASP A 259 -1.75 -8.85 14.81
N PHE A 260 -2.55 -7.96 14.22
CA PHE A 260 -3.04 -8.13 12.86
C PHE A 260 -1.89 -8.11 11.85
N VAL A 261 -0.91 -7.19 11.98
CA VAL A 261 0.31 -7.17 11.15
C VAL A 261 1.02 -8.53 11.18
N LYS A 262 1.20 -9.09 12.38
CA LYS A 262 1.83 -10.40 12.54
C LYS A 262 1.00 -11.51 11.86
N LYS A 263 -0.32 -11.50 12.02
CA LYS A 263 -1.23 -12.46 11.40
C LYS A 263 -1.11 -12.43 9.86
N VAL A 264 -1.19 -11.24 9.26
CA VAL A 264 -1.15 -11.10 7.79
C VAL A 264 0.26 -11.29 7.20
N SER A 265 1.31 -11.25 8.02
CA SER A 265 2.69 -11.53 7.55
C SER A 265 2.89 -12.95 6.99
N THR A 266 1.94 -13.85 7.23
CA THR A 266 1.94 -15.24 6.72
C THR A 266 0.83 -15.50 5.71
N LEU A 267 0.01 -14.49 5.39
CA LEU A 267 -1.13 -14.64 4.50
C LEU A 267 -0.66 -14.67 3.03
N GLU A 268 -1.14 -15.66 2.28
CA GLU A 268 -1.01 -15.68 0.83
C GLU A 268 -2.09 -14.80 0.20
N LEU A 269 -1.68 -13.78 -0.55
CA LEU A 269 -2.58 -12.85 -1.22
C LEU A 269 -2.78 -13.23 -2.69
N PRO A 270 -3.97 -12.95 -3.26
CA PRO A 270 -4.20 -13.15 -4.68
C PRO A 270 -3.30 -12.24 -5.52
N TRP A 271 -2.85 -12.77 -6.65
CA TRP A 271 -2.15 -11.98 -7.67
C TRP A 271 -3.14 -11.28 -8.58
N HIS A 272 -2.94 -9.99 -8.76
CA HIS A 272 -3.60 -9.17 -9.76
C HIS A 272 -2.69 -9.02 -10.97
N LEU A 273 -3.26 -9.22 -12.16
CA LEU A 273 -2.53 -9.30 -13.41
C LEU A 273 -2.77 -8.03 -14.23
N ALA A 274 -1.70 -7.37 -14.61
CA ALA A 274 -1.72 -6.23 -15.51
C ALA A 274 -0.95 -6.57 -16.79
N ARG A 275 -1.63 -6.45 -17.93
CA ARG A 275 -0.99 -6.63 -19.25
C ARG A 275 -0.37 -5.32 -19.70
N LYS A 276 0.89 -5.36 -20.15
CA LYS A 276 1.63 -4.21 -20.67
C LYS A 276 2.28 -4.57 -22.01
N LEU A 277 2.35 -3.61 -22.91
CA LEU A 277 3.13 -3.76 -24.13
C LEU A 277 4.60 -3.44 -23.84
N ALA A 278 5.50 -4.36 -24.17
CA ALA A 278 6.95 -4.21 -24.06
C ALA A 278 7.62 -4.50 -25.40
N GLU A 279 8.80 -3.93 -25.61
CA GLU A 279 9.57 -4.10 -26.84
C GLU A 279 10.69 -5.11 -26.58
N THR A 280 10.81 -6.13 -27.42
CA THR A 280 11.90 -7.11 -27.36
C THR A 280 13.20 -6.45 -27.82
N GLN A 281 14.32 -6.77 -27.19
CA GLN A 281 15.59 -6.17 -27.61
C GLN A 281 16.05 -6.66 -28.99
N GLU A 282 15.97 -7.98 -29.25
CA GLU A 282 16.53 -8.58 -30.46
C GLU A 282 15.83 -8.13 -31.74
N GLN A 283 14.50 -8.06 -31.72
CA GLN A 283 13.69 -7.83 -32.93
C GLN A 283 12.94 -6.49 -32.90
N LYS A 284 13.05 -5.72 -31.80
CA LYS A 284 12.21 -4.54 -31.54
C LYS A 284 10.72 -4.81 -31.73
N GLU A 285 10.31 -6.05 -31.48
CA GLU A 285 8.94 -6.47 -31.62
C GLU A 285 8.17 -6.09 -30.36
N LYS A 286 6.97 -5.53 -30.54
CA LYS A 286 6.10 -5.23 -29.42
C LYS A 286 5.32 -6.47 -29.04
N ILE A 287 5.64 -7.03 -27.88
CA ILE A 287 4.95 -8.18 -27.31
C ILE A 287 4.19 -7.79 -26.05
N TRP A 288 3.11 -8.54 -25.77
CA TRP A 288 2.39 -8.41 -24.52
C TRP A 288 3.10 -9.17 -23.40
N ILE A 289 3.27 -8.51 -22.27
CA ILE A 289 3.83 -9.09 -21.06
C ILE A 289 2.88 -8.86 -19.88
N TRP A 290 3.00 -9.73 -18.88
CA TRP A 290 2.24 -9.72 -17.65
C TRP A 290 3.09 -9.25 -16.49
N LYS A 291 2.53 -8.27 -15.78
CA LYS A 291 2.98 -7.80 -14.48
C LYS A 291 2.04 -8.36 -13.41
N PHE A 292 2.61 -8.75 -12.27
CA PHE A 292 1.88 -9.30 -11.13
C PHE A 292 2.02 -8.37 -9.93
N GLU A 293 0.91 -8.06 -9.28
CA GLU A 293 0.89 -7.25 -8.06
C GLU A 293 -0.08 -7.83 -7.03
N THR A 294 0.22 -7.60 -5.76
CA THR A 294 -0.74 -7.81 -4.66
C THR A 294 -1.24 -6.46 -4.17
N PHE A 295 -2.49 -6.39 -3.70
CA PHE A 295 -3.07 -5.15 -3.20
C PHE A 295 -3.26 -5.15 -1.68
N ILE A 296 -2.97 -4.02 -1.04
CA ILE A 296 -3.00 -3.86 0.42
C ILE A 296 -4.40 -4.06 0.99
N PHE A 297 -5.45 -3.83 0.21
CA PHE A 297 -6.81 -4.04 0.65
C PHE A 297 -7.25 -5.51 0.60
N ASP A 298 -6.52 -6.40 -0.07
CA ASP A 298 -6.82 -7.85 -0.05
C ASP A 298 -6.44 -8.50 1.29
N ILE A 299 -5.71 -7.80 2.16
CA ILE A 299 -5.40 -8.27 3.51
C ILE A 299 -6.57 -8.05 4.47
N PHE A 300 -7.55 -7.22 4.08
CA PHE A 300 -8.63 -6.84 4.99
C PHE A 300 -9.39 -8.09 5.42
N PRO A 301 -9.82 -8.14 6.70
CA PRO A 301 -10.16 -9.37 7.40
C PRO A 301 -11.08 -10.30 6.64
#